data_AF-A0A821DJY1-F1
#
_entry.id   AF-A0A821DJY1-F1
#
_cell.length_a   1.000
_cell.length_b   1.000
_cell.length_c   1.000
_cell.angle_alpha   90.00
_cell.angle_beta   90.00
_cell.angle_gamma   90.00
#
_symmetry.space_group_name_H-M   'P 1'
#
loop_
_entity.id
_entity.type
_entity.pdbx_description
1 polymer ?
#
loop_
_entity_poly.entity_id
_entity_poly.type
_entity_poly.pdbx_seq_one_letter_code
_entity_poly.pdbx_strand_id
1 'polypeptide(L)'
;LKSYTTQKIKAKSEVTINQPPLIPTHAIIYIASSYPAWQKFVMKELKELFLANNHSLPDNKQLAGHFQNRPEIDSRHQKYVMPFVNDWKKLFEKSNDITSFGQRLSFDECEILKSNQDYLRRALNIKHIDIRLTNDTTMLNNFEDIVPGKPLIYFHHEPSI
;
A
#
# COMPACT_ATOMS: atom_id res chain seq x y z
N LEU A 1 4.29 20.72 -15.08
CA LEU A 1 3.47 19.51 -14.97
C LEU A 1 4.38 18.33 -14.63
N LYS A 2 4.11 17.57 -13.58
CA LYS A 2 4.89 16.36 -13.24
C LYS A 2 4.41 15.22 -14.14
N SER A 3 5.30 14.68 -14.98
CA SER A 3 5.04 13.55 -15.87
C SER A 3 5.07 12.24 -15.09
N TYR A 4 3.94 11.52 -15.08
CA TYR A 4 3.83 10.19 -14.48
C TYR A 4 4.16 9.14 -15.53
N THR A 5 5.33 8.49 -15.39
CA THR A 5 5.79 7.45 -16.31
C THR A 5 5.44 6.07 -15.76
N THR A 6 4.99 5.17 -16.64
CA THR A 6 4.65 3.78 -16.38
C THR A 6 5.80 3.00 -15.73
N GLN A 7 5.53 2.29 -14.62
CA GLN A 7 6.52 1.40 -14.01
C GLN A 7 6.63 0.10 -14.83
N LYS A 8 7.86 -0.24 -15.26
CA LYS A 8 8.16 -1.43 -16.06
C LYS A 8 8.07 -2.70 -15.21
N ILE A 9 7.15 -3.59 -15.55
CA ILE A 9 7.17 -4.99 -15.10
C ILE A 9 8.31 -5.70 -15.86
N LYS A 10 9.28 -6.29 -15.13
CA LYS A 10 10.36 -7.09 -15.72
C LYS A 10 9.80 -8.41 -16.27
N ALA A 11 9.49 -8.44 -17.57
CA ALA A 11 9.44 -9.67 -18.35
C ALA A 11 10.73 -9.79 -19.17
N LYS A 12 11.34 -10.97 -19.11
CA LYS A 12 12.66 -11.29 -19.64
C LYS A 12 12.55 -11.67 -21.12
N SER A 13 12.75 -10.70 -22.01
CA SER A 13 13.12 -10.93 -23.42
C SER A 13 13.62 -9.63 -24.04
N GLU A 14 14.84 -9.68 -24.56
CA GLU A 14 15.50 -8.60 -25.29
C GLU A 14 14.76 -8.31 -26.61
N VAL A 15 14.07 -7.17 -26.69
CA VAL A 15 13.94 -6.40 -27.94
C VAL A 15 13.95 -4.92 -27.58
N THR A 16 15.03 -4.24 -27.98
CA THR A 16 15.19 -2.80 -27.93
C THR A 16 14.20 -2.15 -28.89
N ILE A 17 13.12 -1.57 -28.38
CA ILE A 17 12.28 -0.65 -29.17
C ILE A 17 12.25 0.69 -28.45
N ASN A 18 12.96 1.66 -29.01
CA ASN A 18 12.85 3.07 -28.69
C ASN A 18 11.47 3.60 -29.13
N GLN A 19 10.41 3.23 -28.40
CA GLN A 19 9.12 3.92 -28.53
C GLN A 19 9.06 5.05 -27.50
N PRO A 20 8.61 6.27 -27.89
CA PRO A 20 8.34 7.32 -26.92
C PRO A 20 7.36 6.79 -25.86
N PRO A 21 7.47 7.20 -24.59
CA PRO A 21 6.57 6.73 -23.55
C PRO A 21 5.13 7.06 -23.97
N LEU A 22 4.33 6.02 -24.22
CA LEU A 22 2.93 6.21 -24.58
C LEU A 22 2.23 6.90 -23.42
N ILE A 23 1.52 7.98 -23.73
CA ILE A 23 0.69 8.69 -22.76
C ILE A 23 -0.34 7.68 -22.25
N PRO A 24 -0.44 7.45 -20.93
CA PRO A 24 -1.38 6.48 -20.41
C PRO A 24 -2.81 6.89 -20.75
N THR A 25 -3.59 5.93 -21.22
CA THR A 25 -5.01 6.14 -21.57
C THR A 25 -5.94 5.63 -20.50
N HIS A 26 -5.47 4.70 -19.67
CA HIS A 26 -6.25 3.97 -18.68
C HIS A 26 -5.46 3.88 -17.38
N ALA A 27 -6.17 3.78 -16.26
CA ALA A 27 -5.57 3.52 -14.96
C ALA A 27 -6.38 2.49 -14.18
N ILE A 28 -5.70 1.70 -13.36
CA ILE A 28 -6.30 0.78 -12.40
C ILE A 28 -5.86 1.21 -11.00
N ILE A 29 -6.83 1.48 -10.12
CA ILE A 29 -6.60 1.80 -8.71
C ILE A 29 -6.95 0.57 -7.90
N TYR A 30 -5.95 0.01 -7.22
CA TYR A 30 -6.10 -1.11 -6.30
C TYR A 30 -6.23 -0.61 -4.87
N ILE A 31 -7.30 -1.05 -4.20
CA ILE A 31 -7.64 -0.64 -2.83
C ILE A 31 -7.69 -1.88 -1.93
N ALA A 32 -6.99 -1.83 -0.80
CA ALA A 32 -7.07 -2.88 0.19
C ALA A 32 -8.22 -2.64 1.16
N SER A 33 -9.10 -3.64 1.32
CA SER A 33 -10.16 -3.58 2.34
C SER A 33 -9.63 -3.78 3.75
N SER A 34 -8.50 -4.47 3.91
CA SER A 34 -7.89 -4.70 5.22
C SER A 34 -6.40 -5.03 5.09
N TYR A 35 -5.64 -4.76 6.15
CA TYR A 35 -4.23 -5.13 6.24
C TYR A 35 -4.02 -6.65 6.12
N PRO A 36 -2.91 -7.11 5.51
CA PRO A 36 -2.43 -8.49 5.58
C PRO A 36 -2.33 -9.01 7.04
N ALA A 37 -2.45 -10.33 7.23
CA ALA A 37 -2.49 -10.94 8.56
C ALA A 37 -1.27 -10.59 9.44
N TRP A 38 -0.06 -10.67 8.88
CA TRP A 38 1.18 -10.34 9.61
C TRP A 38 1.25 -8.86 9.98
N GLN A 39 0.78 -7.95 9.11
CA GLN A 39 0.74 -6.51 9.40
C GLN A 39 -0.28 -6.20 10.51
N LYS A 40 -1.45 -6.85 10.48
CA LYS A 40 -2.45 -6.75 11.56
C LYS A 40 -1.88 -7.20 12.89
N PHE A 41 -1.15 -8.31 12.91
CA PHE A 41 -0.48 -8.81 14.10
C PHE A 41 0.55 -7.80 14.64
N VAL A 42 1.44 -7.30 13.78
CA VAL A 42 2.45 -6.30 14.17
C VAL A 42 1.80 -5.02 14.72
N MET A 43 0.75 -4.51 14.06
CA MET A 43 0.03 -3.32 14.53
C MET A 43 -0.64 -3.55 15.90
N LYS A 44 -1.20 -4.74 16.13
CA LYS A 44 -1.82 -5.11 17.41
C LYS A 44 -0.78 -5.14 18.53
N GLU A 45 0.35 -5.81 18.31
CA GLU A 45 1.45 -5.89 19.29
C GLU A 45 2.04 -4.50 19.58
N LEU A 46 2.25 -3.67 18.56
CA LEU A 46 2.72 -2.29 18.75
C LEU A 46 1.74 -1.48 19.60
N LYS A 47 0.43 -1.65 19.41
CA LYS A 47 -0.60 -1.00 20.23
C LYS A 47 -0.49 -1.42 21.69
N GLU A 48 -0.36 -2.72 21.94
CA GLU A 48 -0.24 -3.25 23.30
C GLU A 48 1.04 -2.75 23.99
N LEU A 49 2.17 -2.76 23.29
CA LEU A 49 3.44 -2.23 23.78
C LEU A 49 3.39 -0.72 24.04
N PHE A 50 2.68 0.04 23.21
CA PHE A 50 2.49 1.47 23.38
C PHE A 50 1.66 1.78 24.64
N LEU A 51 0.58 1.04 24.87
CA LEU A 51 -0.27 1.18 26.05
C LEU A 51 0.47 0.76 27.34
N ALA A 52 1.26 -0.32 27.27
CA ALA A 52 2.01 -0.81 28.42
C ALA A 52 3.15 0.12 28.87
N ASN A 53 3.75 0.88 27.93
CA ASN A 53 4.93 1.71 28.18
C ASN A 53 4.61 3.22 28.23
N ASN A 54 3.47 3.61 28.82
CA ASN A 54 3.07 5.02 28.97
C ASN A 54 3.13 5.83 27.67
N HIS A 55 2.59 5.28 26.58
CA HIS A 55 2.51 5.92 25.28
C HIS A 55 3.89 6.15 24.61
N SER A 56 4.85 5.27 24.90
CA SER A 56 6.15 5.25 24.26
C SER A 56 6.45 3.88 23.67
N LEU A 57 6.96 3.83 22.44
CA LEU A 57 7.44 2.57 21.87
C LEU A 57 8.87 2.25 22.33
N PRO A 58 9.20 0.96 22.55
CA PRO A 58 10.55 0.51 22.86
C PRO A 58 11.60 0.85 21.78
N ASP A 59 12.86 0.57 22.10
CA ASP A 59 13.95 0.70 21.13
C ASP A 59 13.81 -0.29 19.97
N ASN A 60 14.34 0.07 18.80
CA ASN A 60 14.26 -0.75 17.60
C ASN A 60 14.92 -2.12 17.79
N LYS A 61 15.94 -2.26 18.65
CA LYS A 61 16.54 -3.56 18.98
C LYS A 61 15.58 -4.46 19.76
N GLN A 62 14.85 -3.90 20.72
CA GLN A 62 13.87 -4.65 21.51
C GLN A 62 12.70 -5.08 20.63
N LEU A 63 12.23 -4.20 19.74
CA LEU A 63 11.19 -4.53 18.77
C LEU A 63 11.65 -5.61 17.77
N ALA A 64 12.89 -5.55 17.29
CA ALA A 64 13.45 -6.59 16.43
C ALA A 64 13.45 -7.95 17.13
N GLY A 65 13.91 -8.00 18.39
CA GLY A 65 13.86 -9.23 19.19
C GLY A 65 12.43 -9.72 19.46
N HIS A 66 11.47 -8.80 19.66
CA HIS A 66 10.07 -9.13 19.94
C HIS A 66 9.36 -9.78 18.75
N PHE A 67 9.62 -9.31 17.52
CA PHE A 67 8.98 -9.83 16.31
C PHE A 67 9.76 -10.94 15.59
N GLN A 68 11.01 -11.16 16.00
CA GLN A 68 11.85 -12.21 15.43
C GLN A 68 11.24 -13.59 15.69
N ASN A 69 11.15 -14.41 14.65
CA ASN A 69 10.68 -15.80 14.70
C ASN A 69 9.26 -16.00 15.27
N ARG A 70 8.39 -14.98 15.20
CA ARG A 70 6.98 -15.12 15.57
C ARG A 70 6.24 -16.04 14.57
N PRO A 71 5.45 -17.01 15.03
CA PRO A 71 4.73 -17.94 14.16
C PRO A 71 3.66 -17.26 13.29
N GLU A 72 3.17 -16.09 13.68
CA GLU A 72 2.18 -15.29 12.94
C GLU A 72 2.79 -14.53 11.75
N ILE A 73 4.12 -14.52 11.63
CA ILE A 73 4.86 -13.83 10.58
C ILE A 73 5.63 -14.87 9.78
N ASP A 74 5.23 -15.10 8.52
CA ASP A 74 5.97 -16.00 7.65
C ASP A 74 7.42 -15.52 7.49
N SER A 75 8.34 -16.46 7.32
CA SER A 75 9.75 -16.18 7.04
C SER A 75 9.98 -15.27 5.81
N ARG A 76 9.03 -15.27 4.86
CA ARG A 76 9.03 -14.36 3.70
C ARG A 76 8.82 -12.90 4.08
N HIS A 77 8.06 -12.65 5.15
CA HIS A 77 7.69 -11.31 5.61
C HIS A 77 8.66 -10.72 6.63
N GLN A 78 9.48 -11.56 7.28
CA GLN A 78 10.42 -11.14 8.33
C GLN A 78 11.30 -9.94 7.93
N LYS A 79 11.78 -9.90 6.68
CA LYS A 79 12.58 -8.76 6.16
C LYS A 79 11.81 -7.44 6.06
N TYR A 80 10.48 -7.48 5.98
CA TYR A 80 9.62 -6.31 5.85
C TYR A 80 9.07 -5.82 7.19
N VAL A 81 9.13 -6.65 8.24
CA VAL A 81 8.60 -6.31 9.57
C VAL A 81 9.26 -5.06 10.14
N MET A 82 10.60 -5.00 10.17
CA MET A 82 11.29 -3.86 10.77
C MET A 82 11.10 -2.54 10.00
N PRO A 83 11.16 -2.52 8.65
CA PRO A 83 10.73 -1.35 7.89
C PRO A 83 9.31 -0.88 8.25
N PHE A 84 8.36 -1.82 8.33
CA PHE A 84 6.97 -1.53 8.68
C PHE A 84 6.84 -0.96 10.11
N VAL A 85 7.51 -1.56 11.10
CA VAL A 85 7.54 -1.07 12.49
C VAL A 85 8.10 0.35 12.57
N ASN A 86 9.17 0.66 11.83
CA ASN A 86 9.77 1.99 11.81
C ASN A 86 8.82 3.04 11.22
N ASP A 87 8.12 2.73 10.14
CA ASP A 87 7.15 3.65 9.53
C ASP A 87 6.00 3.94 10.48
N TRP A 88 5.51 2.92 11.18
CA TRP A 88 4.49 3.08 12.21
C TRP A 88 5.00 3.88 13.41
N LYS A 89 6.22 3.62 13.89
CA LYS A 89 6.85 4.37 14.97
C LYS A 89 6.93 5.87 14.66
N LYS A 90 7.38 6.23 13.44
CA LYS A 90 7.38 7.64 12.98
C LYS A 90 5.98 8.23 12.92
N LEU A 91 4.99 7.45 12.48
CA LEU A 91 3.60 7.90 12.43
C LEU A 91 3.06 8.19 13.84
N PHE A 92 3.37 7.33 14.82
CA PHE A 92 2.96 7.50 16.22
C PHE A 92 3.65 8.67 16.90
N GLU A 93 4.96 8.85 16.70
CA GLU A 93 5.70 10.02 17.21
C GLU A 93 5.10 11.33 16.68
N LYS A 94 4.53 11.31 15.47
CA LYS A 94 3.88 12.48 14.87
C LYS A 94 2.44 12.70 15.34
N SER A 95 1.64 11.64 15.47
CA SER A 95 0.22 11.77 15.81
C SER A 95 -0.04 11.87 17.31
N ASN A 96 0.82 11.26 18.13
CA ASN A 96 0.67 11.08 19.57
C ASN A 96 -0.72 10.53 19.98
N ASP A 97 -1.42 9.85 19.06
CA ASP A 97 -2.81 9.43 19.22
C ASP A 97 -2.98 7.93 18.97
N ILE A 98 -3.64 7.26 19.90
CA ILE A 98 -4.02 5.85 19.87
C ILE A 98 -5.02 5.54 18.75
N THR A 99 -5.81 6.52 18.29
CA THR A 99 -6.74 6.29 17.18
C THR A 99 -6.03 5.84 15.89
N SER A 100 -4.74 6.19 15.74
CA SER A 100 -3.92 5.77 14.61
C SER A 100 -3.66 4.26 14.54
N PHE A 101 -3.85 3.51 15.64
CA PHE A 101 -3.83 2.03 15.62
C PHE A 101 -5.09 1.42 14.95
N GLY A 102 -6.00 2.25 14.43
CA GLY A 102 -7.20 1.82 13.74
C GLY A 102 -6.89 0.87 12.59
N GLN A 103 -7.32 -0.39 12.71
CA GLN A 103 -7.19 -1.42 11.68
C GLN A 103 -8.04 -1.12 10.43
N ARG A 104 -8.92 -0.12 10.50
CA ARG A 104 -9.86 0.30 9.46
C ARG A 104 -9.89 1.82 9.38
N LEU A 105 -10.05 2.34 8.16
CA LEU A 105 -10.37 3.74 7.93
C LEU A 105 -11.74 4.09 8.51
N SER A 106 -11.94 5.35 8.88
CA SER A 106 -13.24 5.86 9.35
C SER A 106 -14.27 6.03 8.23
N PHE A 107 -13.86 5.83 6.98
CA PHE A 107 -14.67 6.01 5.78
C PHE A 107 -14.41 4.87 4.77
N ASP A 108 -15.34 4.67 3.84
CA ASP A 108 -15.18 3.73 2.73
C ASP A 108 -14.36 4.36 1.60
N GLU A 109 -13.09 3.97 1.50
CA GLU A 109 -12.16 4.46 0.47
C GLU A 109 -12.62 4.10 -0.95
N CYS A 110 -13.25 2.93 -1.13
CA CYS A 110 -13.72 2.48 -2.44
C CYS A 110 -14.91 3.30 -2.91
N GLU A 111 -15.85 3.58 -2.00
CA GLU A 111 -16.98 4.46 -2.28
C GLU A 111 -16.52 5.86 -2.66
N ILE A 112 -15.63 6.48 -1.86
CA ILE A 112 -15.14 7.84 -2.12
C ILE A 112 -14.44 7.92 -3.47
N LEU A 113 -13.58 6.95 -3.80
CA LEU A 113 -12.87 6.96 -5.09
C LEU A 113 -13.82 6.78 -6.27
N LYS A 114 -14.87 5.94 -6.12
CA LYS A 114 -15.92 5.79 -7.14
C LYS A 114 -16.73 7.08 -7.32
N SER A 115 -17.14 7.73 -6.24
CA SER A 115 -17.85 9.01 -6.30
C SER A 115 -17.05 10.13 -6.98
N ASN A 116 -15.72 10.07 -6.91
CA ASN A 116 -14.83 11.07 -7.50
C ASN A 116 -14.14 10.61 -8.80
N GLN A 117 -14.51 9.45 -9.34
CA GLN A 117 -13.84 8.82 -10.49
C GLN A 117 -13.85 9.72 -11.73
N ASP A 118 -14.95 10.43 -11.97
CA ASP A 118 -15.08 11.36 -13.10
C ASP A 118 -14.16 12.57 -13.00
N TYR A 119 -13.97 13.09 -11.78
CA TYR A 119 -13.01 14.16 -11.53
C TYR A 119 -11.58 13.65 -11.75
N LEU A 120 -11.24 12.50 -11.18
CA LEU A 120 -9.91 11.89 -11.34
C LEU A 120 -9.57 11.62 -12.80
N ARG A 121 -10.53 11.10 -13.57
CA ARG A 121 -10.38 10.85 -15.01
C ARG A 121 -10.06 12.12 -15.79
N ARG A 122 -10.78 13.21 -15.53
CA ARG A 122 -10.55 14.52 -16.16
C ARG A 122 -9.22 15.14 -15.71
N ALA A 123 -8.92 15.09 -14.42
CA ALA A 123 -7.70 15.66 -13.85
C ALA A 123 -6.43 14.96 -14.35
N LEU A 124 -6.49 13.63 -14.54
CA LEU A 124 -5.39 12.82 -15.08
C LEU A 124 -5.37 12.78 -16.61
N ASN A 125 -6.39 13.34 -17.28
CA ASN A 125 -6.56 13.33 -18.73
C ASN A 125 -6.48 11.93 -19.35
N ILE A 126 -7.19 10.98 -18.75
CA ILE A 126 -7.27 9.57 -19.20
C ILE A 126 -8.69 9.21 -19.61
N LYS A 127 -8.84 8.16 -20.42
CA LYS A 127 -10.14 7.71 -20.95
C LYS A 127 -10.96 6.99 -19.89
N HIS A 128 -10.32 6.16 -19.05
CA HIS A 128 -11.01 5.33 -18.09
C HIS A 128 -10.14 5.04 -16.84
N ILE A 129 -10.82 4.84 -15.71
CA ILE A 129 -10.22 4.44 -14.44
C ILE A 129 -10.99 3.24 -13.94
N ASP A 130 -10.31 2.12 -13.70
CA ASP A 130 -10.86 0.96 -13.02
C ASP A 130 -10.51 1.01 -11.54
N ILE A 131 -11.50 0.85 -10.67
CA ILE A 131 -11.29 0.76 -9.22
C ILE A 131 -11.56 -0.67 -8.78
N ARG A 132 -10.54 -1.36 -8.26
CA ARG A 132 -10.59 -2.78 -7.91
C ARG A 132 -10.18 -3.00 -6.46
N LEU A 133 -10.83 -3.96 -5.80
CA LEU A 133 -10.42 -4.41 -4.48
C LEU A 133 -9.26 -5.40 -4.61
N THR A 134 -8.37 -5.40 -3.63
CA THR A 134 -7.20 -6.28 -3.64
C THR A 134 -7.56 -7.77 -3.66
N ASN A 135 -8.73 -8.12 -3.14
CA ASN A 135 -9.19 -9.51 -3.08
C ASN A 135 -9.47 -10.10 -4.47
N ASP A 136 -9.67 -9.26 -5.48
CA ASP A 136 -10.09 -9.67 -6.82
C ASP A 136 -8.92 -9.94 -7.77
N THR A 137 -7.66 -9.81 -7.30
CA THR A 137 -6.50 -9.91 -8.19
C THR A 137 -5.40 -10.76 -7.58
N THR A 138 -4.93 -11.76 -8.33
CA THR A 138 -3.72 -12.55 -8.05
C THR A 138 -2.50 -12.04 -8.83
N MET A 139 -2.65 -10.96 -9.62
CA MET A 139 -1.69 -10.54 -10.64
C MET A 139 -0.57 -9.59 -10.17
N LEU A 140 -0.63 -9.00 -8.97
CA LEU A 140 0.43 -8.09 -8.53
C LEU A 140 1.41 -8.76 -7.56
N ASN A 141 2.69 -8.71 -7.90
CA ASN A 141 3.78 -9.18 -7.03
C ASN A 141 3.90 -8.37 -5.72
N ASN A 142 3.26 -7.20 -5.64
CA ASN A 142 3.37 -6.26 -4.51
C ASN A 142 2.05 -6.07 -3.75
N PHE A 143 1.20 -7.09 -3.72
CA PHE A 143 -0.10 -7.03 -3.05
C PHE A 143 -0.03 -6.60 -1.58
N GLU A 144 1.08 -6.91 -0.92
CA GLU A 144 1.29 -6.69 0.51
C GLU A 144 1.61 -5.23 0.87
N ASP A 145 2.03 -4.42 -0.11
CA ASP A 145 2.28 -2.99 0.06
C ASP A 145 0.98 -2.17 -0.06
N ILE A 146 -0.08 -2.78 -0.60
CA ILE A 146 -1.40 -2.14 -0.75
C ILE A 146 -2.11 -2.26 0.58
N VAL A 147 -2.30 -1.13 1.25
CA VAL A 147 -2.93 -1.04 2.57
C VAL A 147 -4.00 0.04 2.56
N PRO A 148 -5.00 -0.04 3.45
CA PRO A 148 -6.02 1.01 3.55
C PRO A 148 -5.38 2.40 3.68
N GLY A 149 -5.83 3.35 2.86
CA GLY A 149 -5.33 4.72 2.82
C GLY A 149 -4.04 4.92 2.01
N LYS A 150 -3.48 3.85 1.44
CA LYS A 150 -2.36 3.88 0.48
C LYS A 150 -2.71 3.03 -0.75
N PRO A 151 -3.62 3.52 -1.61
CA PRO A 151 -4.01 2.79 -2.81
C PRO A 151 -2.86 2.77 -3.83
N LEU A 152 -2.76 1.68 -4.59
CA LEU A 152 -1.76 1.55 -5.65
C LEU A 152 -2.41 1.87 -7.00
N ILE A 153 -1.79 2.76 -7.76
CA ILE A 153 -2.28 3.18 -9.07
C ILE A 153 -1.36 2.65 -10.16
N TYR A 154 -1.92 1.90 -11.11
CA TYR A 154 -1.24 1.38 -12.28
C TYR A 154 -1.79 2.04 -13.55
N PHE A 155 -0.92 2.72 -14.29
CA PHE A 155 -1.27 3.37 -15.55
C PHE A 155 -0.90 2.47 -16.72
N HIS A 156 -1.77 2.36 -17.73
CA HIS A 156 -1.47 1.66 -18.96
C HIS A 156 -2.03 2.35 -20.20
N HIS A 157 -1.46 2.00 -21.34
CA HIS A 157 -1.97 2.40 -22.65
C HIS A 157 -2.76 1.23 -23.25
N GLU A 158 -3.99 1.50 -23.69
CA GLU A 158 -4.80 0.57 -24.45
C GLU A 158 -4.97 1.15 -25.86
N PRO A 159 -4.52 0.43 -26.91
CA PRO A 159 -4.69 0.89 -28.28
C PRO A 159 -6.19 1.03 -28.57
N SER A 160 -6.57 2.16 -29.17
CA SER A 160 -7.94 2.34 -29.65
C SER A 160 -8.11 1.42 -30.87
N ILE A 161 -9.06 0.49 -30.79
CA ILE A 161 -9.46 -0.40 -31.89
C ILE A 161 -10.05 0.45 -33.02
#